data_AF-A0A0C3QSC6-F1
#
_entry.id   AF-A0A0C3QSC6-F1
#
_cell.length_a   1.000
_cell.length_b   1.000
_cell.length_c   1.000
_cell.angle_alpha   90.00
_cell.angle_beta   90.00
_cell.angle_gamma   90.00
#
_symmetry.space_group_name_H-M   'P 1'
#
loop_
_entity.id
_entity.type
_entity.pdbx_description
1 polymer ?
#
loop_
_entity_poly.entity_id
_entity_poly.type
_entity_poly.pdbx_seq_one_letter_code
_entity_poly.pdbx_strand_id
1 'polypeptide(L)'
;MSNTLSIDTTQLPVASVCVYQADRAEVHRVLPVELEAGQNEIKIERLPSRVDPDSIRVEGTGSAVIFDVIHSPPPPVVLSYDKSSNPALHDLAKKKGDLNAEKDILEQQAKILGDYSSTLKA
;
A
#
# COMPACT_ATOMS: atom_id res chain seq x y z
N MET A 1 7.54 -24.16 -26.27
CA MET A 1 8.37 -23.29 -25.42
C MET A 1 7.49 -22.12 -25.01
N SER A 2 7.34 -21.86 -23.72
CA SER A 2 6.57 -20.73 -23.22
C SER A 2 7.51 -19.52 -23.09
N ASN A 3 7.23 -18.46 -23.82
CA ASN A 3 7.96 -17.20 -23.67
C ASN A 3 7.31 -16.39 -22.54
N THR A 4 8.10 -15.85 -21.62
CA THR A 4 7.62 -15.02 -20.50
C THR A 4 8.20 -13.62 -20.62
N LEU A 5 7.33 -12.62 -20.65
CA LEU A 5 7.69 -11.21 -20.77
C LEU A 5 7.19 -10.45 -19.55
N SER A 6 8.09 -9.82 -18.79
CA SER A 6 7.74 -8.95 -17.66
C SER A 6 7.77 -7.49 -18.07
N ILE A 7 6.68 -6.77 -17.78
CA ILE A 7 6.52 -5.37 -18.15
C ILE A 7 6.20 -4.56 -16.90
N ASP A 8 7.02 -3.55 -16.67
CA ASP A 8 6.82 -2.59 -15.59
C ASP A 8 5.92 -1.43 -16.04
N THR A 9 4.73 -1.34 -15.46
CA THR A 9 3.81 -0.21 -15.73
C THR A 9 4.35 1.15 -15.23
N THR A 10 5.30 1.09 -14.30
CA THR A 10 6.42 2.03 -14.07
C THR A 10 6.83 2.99 -15.17
N GLN A 11 7.25 2.33 -16.24
CA GLN A 11 8.11 2.88 -17.28
C GLN A 11 7.27 3.35 -18.47
N LEU A 12 5.97 3.05 -18.45
CA LEU A 12 5.03 3.36 -19.52
C LEU A 12 4.10 4.48 -19.09
N PRO A 13 3.86 5.48 -19.97
CA PRO A 13 2.94 6.55 -19.68
C PRO A 13 1.49 6.03 -19.61
N VAL A 14 0.65 6.76 -18.89
CA VAL A 14 -0.80 6.55 -18.92
C VAL A 14 -1.35 7.14 -20.21
N ALA A 15 -2.11 6.35 -20.97
CA ALA A 15 -2.65 6.78 -22.26
C ALA A 15 -3.87 7.71 -22.08
N SER A 16 -4.79 7.32 -21.19
CA SER A 16 -5.94 8.17 -20.83
C SER A 16 -6.46 7.80 -19.44
N VAL A 17 -7.17 8.76 -18.84
CA VAL A 17 -7.87 8.58 -17.56
C VAL A 17 -9.28 9.14 -17.70
N CYS A 18 -10.27 8.32 -17.40
CA CYS A 18 -11.66 8.73 -17.29
C CYS A 18 -12.03 8.79 -15.81
N VAL A 19 -12.32 9.99 -15.28
CA VAL A 19 -12.71 10.18 -13.89
C VAL A 19 -14.23 10.19 -13.79
N TYR A 20 -14.78 9.27 -13.01
CA TYR A 20 -16.22 9.22 -12.75
C TYR A 20 -16.59 10.16 -11.60
N GLN A 21 -17.86 10.58 -11.55
CA GLN A 21 -18.35 11.54 -10.54
C GLN A 21 -18.19 11.05 -9.10
N ALA A 22 -18.25 9.73 -8.90
CA ALA A 22 -18.02 9.08 -7.62
C ALA A 22 -16.65 8.42 -7.65
N ASP A 23 -15.76 8.83 -6.72
CA ASP A 23 -14.56 8.18 -6.14
C ASP A 23 -13.72 7.15 -6.95
N ARG A 24 -13.89 7.08 -8.26
CA ARG A 24 -13.34 6.06 -9.15
C ARG A 24 -12.84 6.72 -10.42
N ALA A 25 -11.80 6.14 -10.96
CA ALA A 25 -11.27 6.50 -12.26
C ALA A 25 -10.88 5.23 -13.01
N GLU A 26 -11.17 5.21 -14.30
CA GLU A 26 -10.68 4.21 -15.23
C GLU A 26 -9.38 4.72 -15.86
N VAL A 27 -8.36 3.88 -15.82
CA VAL A 27 -7.00 4.21 -16.28
C VAL A 27 -6.65 3.28 -17.43
N HIS A 28 -6.50 3.84 -18.62
CA HIS A 28 -6.05 3.09 -19.79
C HIS A 28 -4.53 3.22 -19.97
N ARG A 29 -3.88 2.08 -20.16
CA ARG A 29 -2.47 1.99 -20.56
C ARG A 29 -2.36 1.11 -21.79
N VAL A 30 -1.49 1.52 -22.71
CA VAL A 30 -1.14 0.72 -23.88
C VAL A 30 0.24 0.13 -23.61
N LEU A 31 0.34 -1.20 -23.64
CA LEU A 31 1.59 -1.91 -23.43
C LEU A 31 2.07 -2.44 -24.78
N PRO A 32 3.11 -1.84 -25.39
CA PRO A 32 3.71 -2.40 -26.60
C PRO A 32 4.47 -3.67 -26.22
N VAL A 33 4.09 -4.80 -26.82
CA VAL A 33 4.72 -6.10 -26.58
C VAL A 33 5.05 -6.76 -27.90
N GLU A 34 6.29 -7.22 -28.04
CA GLU A 34 6.71 -8.06 -29.16
C GLU A 34 6.49 -9.52 -28.78
N LEU A 35 5.57 -10.19 -29.49
CA LEU A 35 5.18 -11.57 -29.21
C LEU A 35 5.86 -12.53 -30.18
N GLU A 36 6.28 -13.68 -29.67
CA GLU A 36 6.81 -14.76 -30.49
C GLU A 36 5.69 -15.73 -30.91
N ALA A 37 5.95 -16.54 -31.94
CA ALA A 37 5.01 -17.56 -32.37
C ALA A 37 4.82 -18.63 -31.28
N GLY A 38 3.56 -18.90 -30.92
CA GLY A 38 3.20 -19.88 -29.89
C GLY A 38 2.55 -19.22 -28.68
N GLN A 39 2.76 -19.81 -27.50
CA GLN A 39 2.17 -19.34 -26.24
C GLN A 39 3.12 -18.39 -25.52
N ASN A 40 2.63 -17.18 -25.25
CA ASN A 40 3.34 -16.14 -24.52
C ASN A 40 2.63 -15.86 -23.19
N GLU A 41 3.39 -15.71 -22.12
CA GLU A 41 2.93 -15.30 -20.80
C GLU A 41 3.41 -13.87 -20.53
N ILE A 42 2.48 -12.94 -20.36
CA ILE A 42 2.78 -11.53 -20.11
C ILE A 42 2.53 -11.23 -18.63
N LYS A 43 3.57 -10.83 -17.91
CA LYS A 43 3.50 -10.42 -16.51
C LYS A 43 3.51 -8.90 -16.43
N ILE A 44 2.36 -8.33 -16.07
CA ILE A 44 2.21 -6.90 -15.86
C ILE A 44 2.48 -6.59 -14.39
N GLU A 45 3.57 -5.88 -14.12
CA GLU A 45 4.02 -5.58 -12.77
C GLU A 45 3.71 -4.14 -12.35
N ARG A 46 3.65 -3.93 -11.03
CA ARG A 46 3.53 -2.60 -10.38
C ARG A 46 2.26 -1.82 -10.76
N LEU A 47 1.16 -2.53 -10.93
CA LEU A 47 -0.16 -1.89 -11.01
C LEU A 47 -0.45 -1.05 -9.74
N PRO A 48 -1.26 0.02 -9.84
CA PRO A 48 -1.61 0.84 -8.69
C PRO A 48 -2.22 0.00 -7.56
N SER A 49 -1.87 0.32 -6.31
CA SER A 49 -2.26 -0.48 -5.13
C SER A 49 -3.76 -0.48 -4.82
N ARG A 50 -4.52 0.44 -5.42
CA ARG A 50 -5.98 0.57 -5.24
C ARG A 50 -6.77 0.15 -6.49
N VAL A 51 -6.19 -0.68 -7.35
CA VAL A 51 -6.94 -1.28 -8.47
C VAL A 51 -8.00 -2.22 -7.91
N ASP A 52 -9.21 -2.11 -8.43
CA ASP A 52 -10.29 -3.05 -8.15
C ASP A 52 -10.04 -4.33 -9.00
N PRO A 53 -9.83 -5.51 -8.37
CA PRO A 53 -9.56 -6.76 -9.08
C PRO A 53 -10.62 -7.10 -10.13
N ASP A 54 -11.88 -6.79 -9.85
CA ASP A 54 -13.02 -7.14 -10.70
C ASP A 54 -13.21 -6.14 -11.85
N SER A 55 -12.48 -5.02 -11.83
CA SER A 55 -12.52 -3.99 -12.87
C SER A 55 -11.42 -4.13 -13.92
N ILE A 56 -10.50 -5.09 -13.78
CA ILE A 56 -9.41 -5.26 -14.74
C ILE A 56 -9.98 -5.76 -16.07
N ARG A 57 -9.70 -5.03 -17.15
CA ARG A 57 -10.05 -5.40 -18.52
C ARG A 57 -8.78 -5.34 -19.35
N VAL A 58 -8.56 -6.36 -20.17
CA VAL A 58 -7.39 -6.47 -21.04
C VAL A 58 -7.89 -6.66 -22.47
N GLU A 59 -7.43 -5.79 -23.36
CA GLU A 59 -7.77 -5.84 -24.78
C GLU A 59 -6.49 -6.10 -25.59
N GLY A 60 -6.58 -7.05 -26.51
CA GLY A 60 -5.48 -7.39 -27.42
C GLY A 60 -5.65 -6.62 -28.72
N THR A 61 -4.62 -5.85 -29.09
CA THR A 61 -4.54 -5.22 -30.43
C THR A 61 -3.52 -5.98 -31.27
N GLY A 62 -3.96 -6.68 -32.32
CA GLY A 62 -3.07 -7.41 -33.24
C GLY A 62 -3.44 -8.88 -33.47
N SER A 63 -2.50 -9.66 -34.01
CA SER A 63 -2.68 -11.07 -34.39
C SER A 63 -2.45 -12.06 -33.24
N ALA A 64 -2.82 -11.70 -32.02
CA ALA A 64 -2.70 -12.54 -30.83
C ALA A 64 -4.08 -12.70 -30.17
N VAL A 65 -4.34 -13.88 -29.62
CA VAL A 65 -5.58 -14.18 -28.91
C VAL A 65 -5.27 -14.29 -27.41
N ILE A 66 -6.04 -13.56 -26.60
CA ILE A 66 -5.94 -13.66 -25.14
C ILE A 66 -6.55 -15.00 -24.73
N PHE A 67 -5.74 -15.83 -24.07
CA PHE A 67 -6.19 -17.13 -23.57
C PHE A 67 -6.80 -17.03 -22.17
N ASP A 68 -6.09 -16.36 -21.26
CA ASP A 68 -6.49 -16.21 -19.86
C ASP A 68 -5.92 -14.91 -19.27
N VAL A 69 -6.61 -14.38 -18.26
CA VAL A 69 -6.20 -13.18 -17.52
C VAL A 69 -6.32 -13.47 -16.03
N ILE A 70 -5.16 -13.49 -15.35
CA ILE A 70 -5.07 -13.78 -13.92
C ILE A 70 -4.57 -12.54 -13.20
N HIS A 71 -5.34 -12.06 -12.22
CA HIS A 71 -4.89 -11.05 -11.27
C HIS A 71 -4.26 -11.73 -10.05
N SER A 72 -2.96 -11.52 -9.87
CA SER A 72 -2.20 -11.97 -8.71
C SER A 72 -1.90 -10.79 -7.78
N PRO A 73 -2.73 -10.53 -6.75
CA PRO A 73 -2.39 -9.52 -5.77
C PRO A 73 -1.08 -9.92 -5.08
N PRO A 74 -0.23 -8.95 -4.69
CA PRO A 74 0.96 -9.27 -3.93
C PRO A 74 0.56 -10.06 -2.69
N PRO A 75 1.38 -11.06 -2.27
CA PRO A 75 1.08 -11.81 -1.07
C PRO A 75 0.86 -10.80 0.07
N PRO A 76 -0.15 -11.00 0.92
CA PRO A 76 -0.35 -10.14 2.06
C PRO A 76 0.99 -10.06 2.77
N VAL A 77 1.48 -8.84 2.98
CA VAL A 77 2.68 -8.63 3.79
C VAL A 77 2.30 -9.14 5.17
N VAL A 78 2.60 -10.42 5.42
CA VAL A 78 2.73 -10.94 6.76
C VAL A 78 3.88 -10.15 7.30
N LEU A 79 3.55 -9.04 7.95
CA LEU A 79 4.41 -8.41 8.93
C LEU A 79 4.63 -9.50 9.98
N SER A 80 5.57 -10.42 9.74
CA SER A 80 6.22 -11.15 10.80
C SER A 80 7.00 -10.07 11.54
N TYR A 81 6.27 -9.37 12.41
CA TYR A 81 6.80 -8.40 13.33
C TYR A 81 7.64 -9.19 14.31
N ASP A 82 8.87 -9.45 13.90
CA ASP A 82 9.88 -9.95 14.81
C ASP A 82 10.18 -8.81 15.77
N LYS A 83 9.50 -8.85 16.93
CA LYS A 83 9.73 -7.99 18.09
C LYS A 83 11.20 -7.90 18.45
N SER A 84 12.02 -8.88 18.05
CA SER A 84 13.43 -8.99 18.40
C SER A 84 14.42 -8.46 17.36
N SER A 85 13.99 -8.10 16.15
CA SER A 85 14.93 -7.83 15.05
C SER A 85 15.51 -6.41 15.04
N ASN A 86 14.82 -5.42 15.63
CA ASN A 86 15.26 -4.03 15.53
C ASN A 86 15.51 -3.40 16.92
N PRO A 87 16.78 -3.34 17.39
CA PRO A 87 17.12 -2.80 18.71
C PRO A 87 16.65 -1.34 18.89
N ALA A 88 16.65 -0.56 17.80
CA ALA A 88 16.17 0.83 17.83
C ALA A 88 14.66 0.93 18.14
N LEU A 89 13.84 -0.05 17.73
CA LEU A 89 12.41 -0.05 18.05
C LEU A 89 12.16 -0.37 19.52
N HIS A 90 12.96 -1.25 20.11
CA HIS A 90 12.89 -1.57 21.54
C HIS A 90 13.23 -0.35 22.39
N ASP A 91 14.32 0.36 22.06
CA ASP A 91 14.71 1.58 22.75
C ASP A 91 13.65 2.67 22.64
N LEU A 92 13.06 2.83 21.45
CA LEU A 92 11.98 3.78 21.23
C LEU A 92 10.71 3.41 22.04
N ALA A 93 10.36 2.13 22.10
CA ALA A 93 9.22 1.64 22.86
C ALA A 93 9.41 1.85 24.37
N LYS A 94 10.62 1.58 24.88
CA LYS A 94 10.99 1.84 26.28
C LYS A 94 10.89 3.34 26.60
N LYS A 95 11.50 4.18 25.76
CA LYS A 95 11.46 5.65 25.94
C LYS A 95 10.03 6.20 25.91
N LYS A 96 9.16 5.64 25.06
CA LYS A 96 7.73 5.99 25.04
C LYS A 96 7.04 5.62 26.36
N GLY A 97 7.36 4.45 26.92
CA GLY A 97 6.84 4.02 28.23
C GLY A 97 7.26 4.97 29.35
N ASP A 98 8.55 5.30 29.42
CA ASP A 98 9.12 6.18 30.44
C ASP A 98 8.49 7.58 30.39
N LEU A 99 8.36 8.17 29.18
CA LEU A 99 7.74 9.49 28.99
C LEU A 99 6.24 9.51 29.34
N ASN A 100 5.52 8.42 29.08
CA ASN A 100 4.11 8.34 29.46
C ASN A 100 3.95 8.28 30.99
N ALA A 101 4.80 7.50 31.67
CA ALA A 101 4.78 7.45 33.13
C ALA A 101 5.10 8.82 33.75
N GLU A 102 6.09 9.54 33.21
CA GLU A 102 6.41 10.90 33.65
C GLU A 102 5.25 11.87 33.44
N LYS A 103 4.60 11.79 32.27
CA LYS A 103 3.42 12.61 31.96
C LYS A 103 2.28 12.35 32.95
N ASP A 104 1.98 11.09 33.24
CA ASP A 104 0.90 10.72 34.17
C ASP A 104 1.17 11.28 35.59
N ILE A 105 2.43 11.24 36.04
CA ILE A 105 2.82 11.82 37.33
C ILE A 105 2.60 13.34 37.34
N LEU A 106 3.05 14.03 36.29
CA LEU A 106 2.89 15.48 36.18
C LEU A 106 1.42 15.91 36.10
N GLU A 107 0.58 15.15 35.41
CA GLU A 107 -0.86 15.38 35.36
C GLU A 107 -1.51 15.23 36.75
N GLN A 108 -1.12 14.21 37.51
CA GLN A 108 -1.59 14.03 38.88
C GLN A 108 -1.16 15.18 39.80
N GLN A 109 0.11 15.61 39.70
CA GLN A 109 0.62 16.74 40.47
C GLN A 109 -0.11 18.04 40.14
N ALA A 110 -0.32 18.31 38.85
CA ALA A 110 -1.06 19.49 38.38
C ALA A 110 -2.50 19.48 38.90
N LYS A 111 -3.16 18.32 38.88
CA LYS A 111 -4.52 18.16 39.42
C LYS A 111 -4.57 18.48 40.91
N ILE A 112 -3.66 17.91 41.71
CA ILE A 112 -3.63 18.14 43.17
C ILE A 112 -3.41 19.63 43.48
N LEU A 113 -2.48 20.29 42.79
CA LEU A 113 -2.21 21.72 42.96
C LEU A 113 -3.41 22.57 42.52
N GLY A 114 -4.11 22.20 41.45
CA GLY A 114 -5.33 22.85 41.01
C GLY A 114 -6.45 22.75 42.04
N ASP A 115 -6.67 21.54 42.58
CA ASP A 115 -7.66 21.27 43.62
C ASP A 115 -7.34 22.09 44.88
N TYR A 116 -6.07 22.17 45.31
CA TYR A 116 -5.64 22.99 46.44
C TYR A 116 -5.81 24.50 46.21
N SER A 117 -5.49 25.01 45.01
CA SER A 117 -5.71 26.42 44.70
C SER A 117 -7.19 26.83 44.82
N SER A 118 -8.11 25.90 44.53
CA SER A 118 -9.55 26.15 44.66
C SER A 118 -10.02 26.29 46.11
N THR A 119 -9.35 25.63 47.07
CA THR A 119 -9.71 25.72 48.50
C THR A 119 -9.17 26.98 49.17
N LEU A 120 -8.17 27.65 48.60
CA LEU A 120 -7.60 28.91 49.08
C LEU A 120 -8.39 30.16 48.66
N LYS A 121 -9.37 30.03 47.76
CA LYS A 121 -10.22 31.16 47.29
C LYS A 121 -11.51 31.34 48.11
N ALA A 122 -11.58 30.78 49.31
CA ALA A 122 -12.66 30.97 50.29
C ALA A 122 -12.27 31.99 51.37
#